data_AF-A0A5W4BMU9-F1
#
_entry.id   AF-A0A5W4BMU9-F1
#
_cell.length_a   1.000
_cell.length_b   1.000
_cell.length_c   1.000
_cell.angle_alpha   90.00
_cell.angle_beta   90.00
_cell.angle_gamma   90.00
#
_symmetry.space_group_name_H-M   'P 1'
#
loop_
_entity.id
_entity.type
_entity.pdbx_description
1 polymer ?
#
loop_
_entity_poly.entity_id
_entity_poly.type
_entity_poly.pdbx_seq_one_letter_code
_entity_poly.pdbx_strand_id
1 'polypeptide(L)'
;NLSPQQPLPDKKPEMGGDVTGDGEDDIKTLLKALLTKLEGTATGDNADTPDDKDKKDPTGDGEDNEEETTITGDSAYRAEVIIPGIDLSRKVKPTAFKRDVLAAADKTLVRQVVGDADIRKLPKQSVDMAFNAVSEIAKGRNTRSTTGDAQRPGMGMTSIASLNKQNADFWSNRKG
;
A
#
# COMPACT_ATOMS: atom_id res chain seq x y z
N ASN A 1 -13.17 13.69 -49.18
CA ASN A 1 -11.86 13.03 -49.38
C ASN A 1 -10.74 14.03 -49.14
N LEU A 2 -10.31 14.18 -47.89
CA LEU A 2 -9.03 14.82 -47.59
C LEU A 2 -8.01 13.70 -47.36
N SER A 3 -7.12 13.48 -48.33
CA SER A 3 -5.95 12.65 -48.11
C SER A 3 -5.00 13.34 -47.12
N PRO A 4 -4.36 12.61 -46.20
CA PRO A 4 -3.45 13.21 -45.23
C PRO A 4 -2.26 13.87 -45.93
N GLN A 5 -1.99 15.12 -45.57
CA GLN A 5 -1.12 16.00 -46.34
C GLN A 5 0.40 15.75 -46.17
N GLN A 6 0.84 14.79 -45.36
CA GLN A 6 2.24 14.33 -45.37
C GLN A 6 2.33 12.85 -44.93
N PRO A 7 3.13 12.01 -45.60
CA PRO A 7 3.43 10.67 -45.10
C PRO A 7 4.24 10.76 -43.81
N LEU A 8 4.01 9.82 -42.89
CA LEU A 8 4.81 9.67 -41.68
C LEU A 8 6.29 9.45 -42.06
N PRO A 9 7.26 9.98 -41.29
CA PRO A 9 8.66 9.79 -41.59
C PRO A 9 9.07 8.31 -41.50
N ASP A 10 9.66 7.78 -42.57
CA ASP A 10 10.06 6.36 -42.69
C ASP A 10 11.29 5.98 -41.85
N LYS A 11 11.91 6.93 -41.13
CA LYS A 11 13.10 6.67 -40.32
C LYS A 11 12.78 6.65 -38.84
N LYS A 12 13.36 5.66 -38.15
CA LYS A 12 13.33 5.58 -36.68
C LYS A 12 13.94 6.86 -36.07
N PRO A 13 13.38 7.38 -34.97
CA PRO A 13 13.89 8.57 -34.30
C PRO A 13 15.34 8.37 -33.86
N GLU A 14 16.21 9.33 -34.16
CA GLU A 14 17.66 9.28 -33.86
C GLU A 14 17.99 9.45 -32.36
N MET A 15 17.00 9.82 -31.53
CA MET A 15 17.15 9.85 -30.08
C MET A 15 16.84 8.46 -29.53
N GLY A 16 17.90 7.68 -29.28
CA GLY A 16 17.86 6.32 -28.77
C GLY A 16 16.87 6.13 -27.63
N GLY A 17 15.72 5.60 -27.98
CA GLY A 17 14.70 5.10 -27.08
C GLY A 17 14.09 3.90 -27.79
N ASP A 18 14.42 2.71 -27.32
CA ASP A 18 13.70 1.52 -27.75
C ASP A 18 12.21 1.71 -27.45
N VAL A 19 11.39 1.13 -28.33
CA VAL A 19 9.95 1.02 -28.11
C VAL A 19 9.77 0.38 -26.74
N THR A 20 9.14 1.08 -25.80
CA THR A 20 8.73 0.53 -24.50
C THR A 20 7.58 -0.46 -24.73
N GLY A 21 7.90 -1.58 -25.37
CA GLY A 21 7.05 -2.74 -25.43
C GLY A 21 7.55 -3.69 -24.36
N ASP A 22 6.89 -3.71 -23.21
CA ASP A 22 7.02 -4.82 -22.27
C ASP A 22 6.56 -6.08 -23.03
N GLY A 23 7.52 -6.78 -23.63
CA GLY A 23 7.23 -7.96 -24.42
C GLY A 23 6.67 -9.04 -23.51
N GLU A 24 5.73 -9.85 -24.02
CA GLU A 24 5.17 -10.99 -23.27
C GLU A 24 6.25 -11.93 -22.67
N ASP A 25 7.45 -11.91 -23.24
CA ASP A 25 8.60 -12.68 -22.81
C ASP A 25 9.20 -12.20 -21.48
N ASP A 26 9.13 -10.90 -21.18
CA ASP A 26 9.58 -10.35 -19.89
C ASP A 26 8.63 -10.76 -18.76
N ILE A 27 7.33 -10.75 -19.05
CA ILE A 27 6.29 -11.20 -18.12
C ILE A 27 6.43 -12.70 -17.82
N LYS A 28 6.66 -13.53 -18.85
CA LYS A 28 6.91 -14.98 -18.66
C LYS A 28 8.19 -15.24 -17.88
N THR A 29 9.22 -14.43 -18.07
CA THR A 29 10.50 -14.54 -17.34
C THR A 29 10.31 -14.19 -15.86
N LEU A 30 9.58 -13.11 -15.56
CA LEU A 30 9.24 -12.74 -14.19
C LEU A 30 8.37 -13.80 -13.49
N LEU A 31 7.37 -14.35 -14.19
CA LEU A 31 6.51 -15.43 -13.67
C LEU A 31 7.31 -16.69 -13.36
N LYS A 32 8.24 -17.09 -14.25
CA LYS A 32 9.15 -18.21 -14.00
C LYS A 32 10.06 -17.93 -12.81
N ALA A 33 10.65 -16.74 -12.71
CA ALA A 33 11.52 -16.38 -11.59
C ALA A 33 10.77 -16.41 -10.24
N LEU A 34 9.51 -15.96 -10.20
CA LEU A 34 8.67 -16.06 -9.01
C LEU A 34 8.32 -17.51 -8.64
N LEU A 35 8.00 -18.35 -9.63
CA LEU A 35 7.72 -19.77 -9.40
C LEU A 35 8.95 -20.50 -8.86
N THR A 36 10.13 -20.28 -9.46
CA THR A 36 11.38 -20.87 -8.97
C THR A 36 11.73 -20.40 -7.56
N LYS A 37 11.45 -19.14 -7.23
CA LYS A 37 11.67 -18.63 -5.87
C LYS A 37 10.69 -19.23 -4.85
N LEU A 38 9.46 -19.52 -5.26
CA LEU A 38 8.47 -20.19 -4.43
C LEU A 38 8.80 -21.67 -4.21
N GLU A 39 9.27 -22.36 -5.25
CA GLU A 39 9.72 -23.76 -5.18
C GLU A 39 11.04 -23.92 -4.41
N GLY A 40 11.94 -22.93 -4.48
CA GLY A 40 13.18 -22.88 -3.71
C GLY A 40 13.00 -22.59 -2.21
N THR A 41 11.80 -22.18 -1.79
CA THR A 41 11.41 -22.01 -0.39
C THR A 41 10.65 -23.21 0.17
N ALA A 42 10.95 -24.42 -0.32
CA ALA A 42 10.51 -25.65 0.32
C ALA A 42 11.24 -25.82 1.66
N THR A 43 10.53 -25.45 2.72
CA THR A 43 10.67 -25.85 4.12
C THR A 43 11.45 -27.16 4.32
N GLY A 44 12.63 -27.10 4.95
CA GLY A 44 13.32 -28.30 5.39
C GLY A 44 14.78 -28.12 5.74
N ASP A 45 15.07 -27.53 6.89
CA ASP A 45 16.23 -27.89 7.72
C ASP A 45 15.94 -27.43 9.16
N ASN A 46 15.02 -28.15 9.82
CA ASN A 46 14.95 -28.20 11.27
C ASN A 46 15.38 -29.62 11.67
N ALA A 47 16.69 -29.82 11.76
CA ALA A 47 17.22 -30.89 12.59
C ALA A 47 17.15 -30.42 14.04
N ASP A 48 15.99 -30.59 14.68
CA ASP A 48 15.95 -30.62 16.13
C ASP A 48 14.94 -31.67 16.63
N THR A 49 15.41 -32.36 17.65
CA THR A 49 14.91 -33.57 18.30
C THR A 49 13.42 -33.54 18.67
N PRO A 50 12.70 -34.69 18.69
CA PRO A 50 11.27 -34.72 18.92
C PRO A 50 10.97 -34.90 20.41
N ASP A 51 10.87 -33.81 21.16
CA ASP A 51 10.17 -33.77 22.45
C ASP A 51 9.81 -32.32 22.82
N ASP A 52 8.70 -31.82 22.27
CA ASP A 52 7.66 -31.09 23.02
C ASP A 52 6.53 -30.68 22.05
N LYS A 53 5.60 -31.61 21.82
CA LYS A 53 4.36 -31.33 21.10
C LYS A 53 3.25 -31.09 22.12
N ASP A 54 3.22 -29.93 22.76
CA ASP A 54 1.98 -29.38 23.30
C ASP A 54 2.13 -27.87 23.58
N LYS A 55 1.33 -27.08 22.85
CA LYS A 55 1.19 -25.60 22.87
C LYS A 55 2.20 -24.80 22.04
N LYS A 56 2.18 -24.97 20.72
CA LYS A 56 2.66 -23.92 19.80
C LYS A 56 1.48 -22.99 19.52
N ASP A 57 1.41 -21.85 20.20
CA ASP A 57 0.45 -20.80 19.88
C ASP A 57 0.53 -20.46 18.37
N PRO A 58 -0.58 -20.11 17.71
CA PRO A 58 -0.58 -19.74 16.29
C PRO A 58 0.27 -18.50 15.98
N THR A 59 0.76 -17.81 17.00
CA THR A 59 1.71 -16.69 16.97
C THR A 59 3.15 -17.10 17.32
N GLY A 60 3.46 -18.39 17.39
CA GLY A 60 4.73 -18.97 17.86
C GLY A 60 5.95 -18.72 16.98
N ASP A 61 6.23 -17.44 16.69
CA ASP A 61 7.37 -16.93 15.92
C ASP A 61 8.30 -16.07 16.80
N GLY A 62 8.47 -16.50 18.07
CA GLY A 62 9.53 -15.99 18.95
C GLY A 62 9.35 -14.57 19.48
N GLU A 63 8.16 -14.00 19.41
CA GLU A 63 7.89 -12.64 19.93
C GLU A 63 8.05 -12.56 21.44
N ASP A 64 7.72 -13.63 22.14
CA ASP A 64 7.97 -13.71 23.57
C ASP A 64 9.48 -13.64 23.89
N ASN A 65 10.33 -14.00 22.94
CA ASN A 65 11.79 -13.93 23.05
C ASN A 65 12.40 -12.60 22.57
N GLU A 66 11.60 -11.63 22.10
CA GLU A 66 12.13 -10.32 21.71
C GLU A 66 12.44 -9.45 22.92
N GLU A 67 13.59 -8.78 22.86
CA GLU A 67 13.97 -7.79 23.86
C GLU A 67 13.15 -6.49 23.70
N GLU A 68 12.75 -5.93 24.83
CA GLU A 68 12.09 -4.62 24.88
C GLU A 68 13.09 -3.53 24.50
N THR A 69 12.86 -2.90 23.36
CA THR A 69 13.73 -1.85 22.85
C THR A 69 12.93 -0.57 22.64
N THR A 70 13.59 0.58 22.76
CA THR A 70 12.97 1.83 22.34
C THR A 70 12.89 1.83 20.82
N ILE A 71 11.69 2.06 20.29
CA ILE A 71 11.48 2.08 18.83
C ILE A 71 12.04 3.38 18.28
N THR A 72 13.04 3.25 17.40
CA THR A 72 13.75 4.39 16.81
C THR A 72 13.88 4.24 15.30
N GLY A 73 14.29 5.32 14.63
CA GLY A 73 14.61 5.31 13.19
C GLY A 73 13.40 5.09 12.29
N ASP A 74 13.53 4.15 11.36
CA ASP A 74 12.53 3.90 10.31
C ASP A 74 11.20 3.37 10.84
N SER A 75 11.22 2.47 11.83
CA SER A 75 10.00 1.97 12.48
C SER A 75 9.22 3.07 13.18
N ALA A 76 9.92 3.99 13.85
CA ALA A 76 9.32 5.16 14.49
C ALA A 76 8.69 6.10 13.45
N TYR A 77 9.42 6.41 12.37
CA TYR A 77 8.93 7.25 11.29
C TYR A 77 7.69 6.65 10.61
N ARG A 78 7.71 5.35 10.30
CA ARG A 78 6.56 4.65 9.70
C ARG A 78 5.36 4.64 10.62
N ALA A 79 5.56 4.44 11.92
CA ALA A 79 4.48 4.50 12.88
C ALA A 79 3.81 5.88 12.91
N GLU A 80 4.60 6.96 12.92
CA GLU A 80 4.08 8.35 12.88
C GLU A 80 3.32 8.65 11.57
N VAL A 81 3.78 8.11 10.46
CA VAL A 81 3.09 8.22 9.17
C VAL A 81 1.73 7.53 9.18
N ILE A 82 1.63 6.36 9.84
CA ILE A 82 0.40 5.57 9.93
C ILE A 82 -0.56 6.22 10.94
N ILE A 83 -0.07 6.54 12.13
CA ILE A 83 -0.80 7.19 13.23
C ILE A 83 0.03 8.37 13.74
N PRO A 84 -0.39 9.61 13.44
CA PRO A 84 0.26 10.79 13.98
C PRO A 84 0.18 10.86 15.51
N GLY A 85 1.25 11.30 16.17
CA GLY A 85 1.29 11.51 17.61
C GLY A 85 1.45 10.24 18.44
N ILE A 86 2.10 9.20 17.89
CA ILE A 86 2.34 7.96 18.64
C ILE A 86 3.43 8.16 19.71
N ASP A 87 3.23 7.54 20.88
CA ASP A 87 4.23 7.58 21.96
C ASP A 87 5.34 6.56 21.72
N LEU A 88 6.52 7.05 21.31
CA LEU A 88 7.72 6.26 21.01
C LEU A 88 8.69 6.17 22.20
N SER A 89 8.37 6.81 23.33
CA SER A 89 9.29 6.87 24.48
C SER A 89 9.39 5.53 25.24
N ARG A 90 8.42 4.64 25.02
CA ARG A 90 8.29 3.37 25.71
C ARG A 90 9.23 2.32 25.11
N LYS A 91 9.80 1.49 25.99
CA LYS A 91 10.46 0.25 25.57
C LYS A 91 9.38 -0.79 25.36
N VAL A 92 9.35 -1.36 24.15
CA VAL A 92 8.35 -2.32 23.74
C VAL A 92 9.01 -3.34 22.82
N LYS A 93 8.41 -4.53 22.74
CA LYS A 93 8.87 -5.52 21.76
C LYS A 93 8.53 -5.01 20.36
N PRO A 94 9.47 -4.99 19.40
CA PRO A 94 9.24 -4.43 18.07
C PRO A 94 8.03 -5.01 17.36
N THR A 95 7.80 -6.33 17.45
CA THR A 95 6.68 -6.94 16.74
C THR A 95 5.35 -6.64 17.43
N ALA A 96 5.30 -6.62 18.76
CA ALA A 96 4.12 -6.17 19.51
C ALA A 96 3.77 -4.71 19.21
N PHE A 97 4.77 -3.83 19.16
CA PHE A 97 4.58 -2.43 18.78
C PHE A 97 3.96 -2.29 17.40
N LYS A 98 4.47 -3.00 16.38
CA LYS A 98 3.91 -2.95 15.02
C LYS A 98 2.46 -3.42 14.99
N ARG A 99 2.11 -4.45 15.78
CA ARG A 99 0.71 -4.87 15.91
C ARG A 99 -0.15 -3.80 16.55
N ASP A 100 0.31 -3.14 17.60
CA ASP A 100 -0.43 -2.09 18.28
C ASP A 100 -0.65 -0.90 17.34
N VAL A 101 0.37 -0.51 16.57
CA VAL A 101 0.24 0.51 15.52
C VAL A 101 -0.80 0.08 14.48
N LEU A 102 -0.70 -1.14 13.95
CA LEU A 102 -1.66 -1.62 12.95
C LEU A 102 -3.08 -1.75 13.51
N ALA A 103 -3.25 -2.11 14.79
CA ALA A 103 -4.54 -2.24 15.44
C ALA A 103 -5.21 -0.88 15.73
N ALA A 104 -4.40 0.13 16.04
CA ALA A 104 -4.87 1.50 16.28
C ALA A 104 -5.03 2.32 14.99
N ALA A 105 -4.51 1.83 13.86
CA ALA A 105 -4.55 2.51 12.57
C ALA A 105 -5.97 2.51 11.96
N ASP A 106 -6.11 3.24 10.86
CA ASP A 106 -7.33 3.26 10.06
C ASP A 106 -7.65 1.84 9.56
N LYS A 107 -8.76 1.28 10.04
CA LYS A 107 -9.20 -0.09 9.69
C LYS A 107 -9.36 -0.28 8.20
N THR A 108 -9.75 0.75 7.45
CA THR A 108 -9.92 0.65 6.00
C THR A 108 -8.58 0.46 5.30
N LEU A 109 -7.56 1.19 5.76
CA LEU A 109 -6.19 1.13 5.24
C LEU A 109 -5.55 -0.23 5.55
N VAL A 110 -5.71 -0.70 6.79
CA VAL A 110 -5.13 -1.98 7.22
C VAL A 110 -5.82 -3.14 6.51
N ARG A 111 -7.15 -3.09 6.35
CA ARG A 111 -7.94 -4.09 5.60
C ARG A 111 -7.52 -4.20 4.13
N GLN A 112 -7.02 -3.14 3.50
CA GLN A 112 -6.50 -3.23 2.13
C GLN A 112 -5.26 -4.14 2.02
N VAL A 113 -4.52 -4.31 3.13
CA VAL A 113 -3.27 -5.05 3.15
C VAL A 113 -3.47 -6.46 3.72
N VAL A 114 -4.12 -6.59 4.87
CA VAL A 114 -4.29 -7.88 5.58
C VAL A 114 -5.70 -8.47 5.44
N GLY A 115 -6.62 -7.79 4.74
CA GLY A 115 -8.02 -8.21 4.65
C GLY A 115 -8.72 -8.18 6.01
N ASP A 116 -9.62 -9.13 6.23
CA ASP A 116 -10.34 -9.31 7.50
C ASP A 116 -9.54 -10.15 8.53
N ALA A 117 -8.24 -10.36 8.31
CA ALA A 117 -7.40 -11.12 9.22
C ALA A 117 -7.18 -10.38 10.55
N ASP A 118 -7.18 -11.13 11.65
CA ASP A 118 -6.86 -10.59 12.97
C ASP A 118 -5.34 -10.39 13.10
N ILE A 119 -4.92 -9.13 13.15
CA ILE A 119 -3.52 -8.70 13.23
C ILE A 119 -2.80 -9.34 14.41
N ARG A 120 -3.53 -9.60 15.52
CA ARG A 120 -2.97 -10.23 16.72
C ARG A 120 -2.57 -11.69 16.51
N LYS A 121 -3.12 -12.34 15.48
CA LYS A 121 -2.89 -13.75 15.17
C LYS A 121 -2.02 -13.96 13.93
N LEU A 122 -1.60 -12.88 13.28
CA LEU A 122 -0.70 -12.96 12.14
C LEU A 122 0.71 -13.36 12.60
N PRO A 123 1.46 -14.14 11.81
CA PRO A 123 2.87 -14.40 12.08
C PRO A 123 3.69 -13.11 11.92
N LYS A 124 4.86 -13.05 12.58
CA LYS A 124 5.70 -11.85 12.63
C LYS A 124 6.04 -11.30 11.24
N GLN A 125 6.40 -12.18 10.30
CA GLN A 125 6.70 -11.80 8.93
C GLN A 125 5.53 -11.08 8.25
N SER A 126 4.30 -11.55 8.48
CA SER A 126 3.10 -10.91 7.93
C SER A 126 2.82 -9.56 8.61
N VAL A 127 3.07 -9.43 9.91
CA VAL A 127 2.98 -8.14 10.63
C VAL A 127 3.98 -7.13 10.09
N ASP A 128 5.22 -7.55 9.87
CA ASP A 128 6.29 -6.70 9.33
C ASP A 128 5.98 -6.23 7.90
N MET A 129 5.52 -7.14 7.05
CA MET A 129 5.06 -6.81 5.70
C MET A 129 3.87 -5.85 5.74
N ALA A 130 2.88 -6.13 6.59
CA ALA A 130 1.70 -5.30 6.72
C ALA A 130 2.04 -3.89 7.19
N PHE A 131 2.89 -3.78 8.22
CA PHE A 131 3.37 -2.51 8.74
C PHE A 131 4.05 -1.67 7.65
N ASN A 132 4.91 -2.29 6.85
CA ASN A 132 5.59 -1.60 5.76
C ASN A 132 4.62 -1.15 4.67
N ALA A 133 3.74 -2.05 4.20
CA ALA A 133 2.78 -1.73 3.15
C ALA A 133 1.77 -0.65 3.59
N VAL A 134 1.23 -0.77 4.80
CA VAL A 134 0.32 0.23 5.38
C VAL A 134 1.03 1.58 5.50
N SER A 135 2.30 1.61 5.88
CA SER A 135 3.07 2.87 5.94
C SER A 135 3.20 3.52 4.56
N GLU A 136 3.46 2.77 3.50
CA GLU A 136 3.59 3.34 2.14
C GLU A 136 2.25 3.84 1.59
N ILE A 137 1.15 3.12 1.83
CA ILE A 137 -0.18 3.59 1.44
C ILE A 137 -0.57 4.83 2.25
N ALA A 138 -0.25 4.86 3.56
CA ALA A 138 -0.45 6.03 4.40
C ALA A 138 0.34 7.25 3.91
N LYS A 139 1.62 7.07 3.52
CA LYS A 139 2.42 8.14 2.88
C LYS A 139 1.70 8.66 1.64
N GLY A 140 1.27 7.77 0.75
CA GLY A 140 0.54 8.13 -0.47
C GLY A 140 -0.74 8.90 -0.19
N ARG A 141 -1.48 8.57 0.88
CA ARG A 141 -2.65 9.34 1.33
C ARG A 141 -2.25 10.73 1.83
N ASN A 142 -1.19 10.83 2.63
CA ASN A 142 -0.76 12.06 3.27
C ASN A 142 -0.09 13.05 2.30
N THR A 143 0.51 12.56 1.21
CA THR A 143 1.18 13.39 0.19
C THR A 143 0.35 13.60 -1.07
N ARG A 144 -0.85 12.99 -1.17
CA ARG A 144 -1.73 13.20 -2.32
C ARG A 144 -2.18 14.65 -2.35
N SER A 145 -1.65 15.40 -3.31
CA SER A 145 -2.19 16.71 -3.68
C SER A 145 -3.69 16.53 -3.90
N THR A 146 -4.50 17.16 -3.06
CA THR A 146 -5.94 17.07 -3.23
C THR A 146 -6.28 17.81 -4.50
N THR A 147 -6.51 17.08 -5.60
CA THR A 147 -7.00 17.66 -6.84
C THR A 147 -8.25 18.47 -6.51
N GLY A 148 -8.43 19.66 -7.08
CA GLY A 148 -9.47 20.61 -6.64
C GLY A 148 -10.91 20.07 -6.61
N ASP A 149 -11.17 18.94 -7.27
CA ASP A 149 -12.42 18.19 -7.20
C ASP A 149 -12.65 17.49 -5.84
N ALA A 150 -11.60 16.93 -5.23
CA ALA A 150 -11.65 16.30 -3.91
C ALA A 150 -11.66 17.32 -2.74
N GLN A 151 -11.35 18.60 -3.00
CA GLN A 151 -11.46 19.72 -2.04
C GLN A 151 -12.88 20.31 -1.97
N ARG A 152 -13.90 19.67 -2.54
CA ARG A 152 -15.30 20.10 -2.40
C ARG A 152 -16.04 19.23 -1.38
N PRO A 153 -15.79 19.36 -0.06
CA PRO A 153 -16.60 18.71 0.96
C PRO A 153 -17.98 19.38 0.93
N GLY A 154 -18.90 18.82 0.15
CA GLY A 154 -20.23 19.40 -0.09
C GLY A 154 -20.81 19.14 -1.48
N MET A 155 -20.03 18.63 -2.43
CA MET A 155 -20.55 18.18 -3.73
C MET A 155 -21.10 16.74 -3.63
N GLY A 156 -21.83 16.43 -2.55
CA GLY A 156 -22.67 15.25 -2.52
C GLY A 156 -23.68 15.41 -3.64
N MET A 157 -23.67 14.49 -4.62
CA MET A 157 -24.58 14.40 -5.76
C MET A 157 -25.44 15.64 -5.93
N THR A 158 -24.89 16.72 -6.50
CA THR A 158 -25.71 17.88 -6.86
C THR A 158 -26.78 17.34 -7.81
N SER A 159 -28.01 17.18 -7.32
CA SER A 159 -29.10 16.65 -8.12
C SER A 159 -29.19 17.49 -9.40
N ILE A 160 -29.59 16.89 -10.53
CA ILE A 160 -29.68 17.60 -11.82
C ILE A 160 -30.47 18.91 -11.66
N ALA A 161 -31.47 18.93 -10.78
CA ALA A 161 -32.23 20.14 -10.42
C ALA A 161 -31.36 21.24 -9.78
N SER A 162 -30.45 20.89 -8.86
CA SER A 162 -29.54 21.86 -8.23
C SER A 162 -28.52 22.45 -9.22
N LEU A 163 -28.02 21.64 -10.17
CA LEU A 163 -27.13 22.10 -11.25
C LEU A 163 -27.87 23.03 -12.23
N ASN A 164 -29.09 22.68 -12.62
CA ASN A 164 -29.91 23.51 -13.49
C ASN A 164 -30.25 24.86 -12.85
N LYS A 165 -30.51 24.88 -11.54
CA LYS A 165 -30.75 26.13 -10.80
C LYS A 165 -29.51 27.02 -10.77
N GLN A 166 -28.34 26.46 -10.44
CA GLN A 166 -27.08 27.22 -10.46
C GLN A 166 -26.75 27.75 -11.87
N ASN A 167 -26.99 26.96 -12.92
CA ASN A 167 -26.82 27.42 -14.30
C ASN A 167 -27.81 28.54 -14.68
N ALA A 168 -29.08 28.43 -14.28
CA ALA A 168 -30.06 29.48 -14.51
C ALA A 168 -29.70 30.79 -13.79
N ASP A 169 -29.24 30.71 -12.53
CA ASP A 169 -28.78 31.86 -11.75
C ASP A 169 -27.53 32.49 -12.37
N PHE A 170 -26.62 31.68 -12.92
CA PHE A 170 -25.43 32.16 -13.63
C PHE A 170 -25.76 32.90 -14.93
N TRP A 171 -26.72 32.39 -15.72
CA TRP A 171 -27.12 33.02 -16.98
C TRP A 171 -28.02 34.24 -16.80
N SER A 172 -28.84 34.28 -15.75
CA SER A 172 -29.70 35.43 -15.44
C SER A 172 -28.88 36.66 -15.03
N ASN A 173 -27.82 36.47 -14.24
CA ASN A 173 -26.92 37.55 -13.81
C ASN A 173 -25.94 38.04 -14.90
N ARG A 174 -25.94 37.42 -16.09
CA ARG A 174 -25.11 37.82 -17.24
C ARG A 174 -25.89 38.51 -18.36
N LYS A 175 -27.19 38.75 -18.20
CA LYS A 175 -27.95 39.59 -19.14
C LYS A 175 -27.75 41.06 -18.79
N GLY A 176 -26.65 41.61 -19.32
CA GLY A 176 -26.58 43.01 -19.72
C GLY A 176 -27.24 43.17 -21.09
#